data_AF-A0A4P7SNP4-F1
#
_entry.id   AF-A0A4P7SNP4-F1
#
_cell.length_a   1.000
_cell.length_b   1.000
_cell.length_c   1.000
_cell.angle_alpha   90.00
_cell.angle_beta   90.00
_cell.angle_gamma   90.00
#
_symmetry.space_group_name_H-M   'P 1'
#
loop_
_entity.id
_entity.type
_entity.pdbx_description
1 polymer ?
#
loop_
_entity_poly.entity_id
_entity_poly.type
_entity_poly.pdbx_seq_one_letter_code
_entity_poly.pdbx_strand_id
1 'polypeptide(L)'
;MGVHDAPGWLLPAFSRSVVGAGGTASPEEIRRTGEDLLDRWSQTGRHFHNVKHLVEVLAHVDELDEEVHEPDLVRLAAWYHGVVFDSAERKAYANQGGEDEAASARLAREQLTALGVPEHRAQRVGELVSALVRHAPNRKDLDCAVLCDADLAMLAAEPQRYKAYLHDVRSEYAHLPLEDYVRARTRILRKLLARPSLFVSPLAQGWEEPARQNVAAELQRLEKELGRLEAARAADDASDTPGQDDERGTGSPPVVDAPQPTSPR
;
A
#
# COMPACT_ATOMS: atom_id res chain seq x y z
N MET A 1 -3.36 13.41 13.14
CA MET A 1 -2.74 12.86 14.35
C MET A 1 -1.35 13.45 14.38
N GLY A 2 -1.11 14.44 15.26
CA GLY A 2 0.18 15.16 15.28
C GLY A 2 1.26 14.34 15.98
N VAL A 3 2.49 14.87 16.00
CA VAL A 3 3.71 14.31 16.64
C VAL A 3 3.50 13.83 18.09
N HIS A 4 2.42 14.24 18.75
CA HIS A 4 2.08 13.97 20.14
C HIS A 4 1.73 12.50 20.49
N ASP A 5 1.55 11.63 19.50
CA ASP A 5 1.22 10.21 19.75
C ASP A 5 2.41 9.25 19.62
N ALA A 6 3.63 9.76 19.35
CA ALA A 6 4.84 8.96 19.31
C ALA A 6 5.28 8.53 20.73
N PRO A 7 5.66 7.26 20.97
CA PRO A 7 6.24 6.85 22.25
C PRO A 7 7.50 7.64 22.58
N GLY A 8 7.66 8.07 23.84
CA GLY A 8 8.80 8.88 24.27
C GLY A 8 10.18 8.21 24.10
N TRP A 9 10.21 6.90 23.88
CA TRP A 9 11.45 6.15 23.62
C TRP A 9 11.88 6.17 22.14
N LEU A 10 11.00 6.58 21.22
CA LEU A 10 11.18 6.41 19.77
C LEU A 10 12.33 7.27 19.23
N LEU A 11 12.37 8.57 19.53
CA LEU A 11 13.49 9.44 19.14
C LEU A 11 14.83 9.02 19.78
N PRO A 12 14.90 8.70 21.09
CA PRO A 12 16.11 8.12 21.66
C PRO A 12 16.58 6.84 20.96
N ALA A 13 15.66 5.99 20.49
CA ALA A 13 16.00 4.78 19.75
C ALA A 13 16.62 5.10 18.38
N PHE A 14 16.02 6.03 17.63
CA PHE A 14 16.61 6.53 16.38
C PHE A 14 18.04 7.05 16.61
N SER A 15 18.24 7.88 17.64
CA SER A 15 19.57 8.42 17.93
C SER A 15 20.60 7.34 18.24
N ARG A 16 20.21 6.30 18.98
CA ARG A 16 21.11 5.15 19.23
C ARG A 16 21.48 4.44 17.93
N SER A 17 20.51 4.21 17.03
CA SER A 17 20.80 3.54 15.76
C SER A 17 21.66 4.39 14.82
N VAL A 18 21.51 5.72 14.80
CA VAL A 18 22.43 6.59 14.04
C VAL A 18 23.85 6.49 14.59
N VAL A 19 24.03 6.54 15.93
CA VAL A 19 25.35 6.41 16.56
C VAL A 19 25.96 5.02 16.35
N GLY A 20 25.16 3.94 16.48
CA GLY A 20 25.60 2.56 16.24
C GLY A 20 25.97 2.30 14.77
N ALA A 21 25.29 2.97 13.84
CA ALA A 21 25.67 3.01 12.43
C ALA A 21 26.98 3.80 12.17
N GLY A 22 27.50 4.54 13.16
CA GLY A 22 28.75 5.30 13.08
C GLY A 22 28.55 6.79 12.77
N GLY A 23 27.34 7.32 12.96
CA GLY A 23 27.06 8.75 12.82
C GLY A 23 27.87 9.61 13.79
N THR A 24 28.38 10.74 13.29
CA THR A 24 29.26 11.65 14.04
C THR A 24 28.67 13.04 14.27
N ALA A 25 27.46 13.30 13.75
CA ALA A 25 26.76 14.56 13.99
C ALA A 25 26.41 14.75 15.47
N SER A 26 26.13 16.00 15.85
CA SER A 26 25.76 16.31 17.22
C SER A 26 24.43 15.64 17.61
N PRO A 27 24.22 15.34 18.91
CA PRO A 27 22.94 14.78 19.38
C PRO A 27 21.72 15.61 18.98
N GLU A 28 21.89 16.92 18.86
CA GLU A 28 20.83 17.84 18.46
C GLU A 28 20.48 17.74 16.96
N GLU A 29 21.47 17.56 16.08
CA GLU A 29 21.24 17.34 14.64
C GLU A 29 20.55 15.99 14.39
N ILE A 30 20.97 14.95 15.12
CA ILE A 30 20.36 13.62 15.05
C ILE A 30 18.90 13.69 15.53
N ARG A 31 18.64 14.33 16.68
CA ARG A 31 17.29 14.51 17.21
C ARG A 31 16.38 15.24 16.22
N ARG A 32 16.86 16.36 15.65
CA ARG A 32 16.10 17.14 14.66
C ARG A 32 15.74 16.33 13.42
N THR A 33 16.66 15.49 12.95
CA THR A 33 16.39 14.60 11.81
C THR A 33 15.31 13.58 12.17
N GLY A 34 15.38 12.97 13.35
CA GLY A 34 14.33 12.07 13.83
C GLY A 34 12.96 12.77 13.94
N GLU A 35 12.92 14.03 14.37
CA GLU A 35 11.69 14.83 14.42
C GLU A 35 11.11 15.12 13.03
N ASP A 36 11.94 15.47 12.05
CA ASP A 36 11.50 15.63 10.64
C ASP A 36 10.90 14.32 10.09
N LEU A 37 11.49 13.17 10.42
CA LEU A 37 10.93 11.88 10.03
C LEU A 37 9.57 11.64 10.68
N LEU A 38 9.42 11.92 11.98
CA LEU A 38 8.12 11.79 12.66
C LEU A 38 7.06 12.73 12.07
N ASP A 39 7.42 13.96 11.73
CA ASP A 39 6.51 14.90 11.05
C ASP A 39 5.99 14.32 9.74
N ARG A 40 6.85 13.64 8.96
CA ARG A 40 6.47 12.97 7.71
C ARG A 40 5.53 11.79 7.96
N TRP A 41 5.82 10.96 8.96
CA TRP A 41 4.95 9.85 9.38
C TRP A 41 3.61 10.33 9.96
N SER A 42 3.55 11.57 10.46
CA SER A 42 2.34 12.21 11.00
C SER A 42 1.55 13.04 10.00
N GLN A 43 1.95 13.07 8.72
CA GLN A 43 1.25 13.82 7.68
C GLN A 43 -0.23 13.41 7.56
N THR A 44 -1.09 14.39 7.27
CA THR A 44 -2.52 14.17 7.10
C THR A 44 -2.79 13.23 5.94
N GLY A 45 -3.75 12.33 6.11
CA GLY A 45 -4.10 11.33 5.10
C GLY A 45 -3.41 9.99 5.30
N ARG A 46 -2.40 9.88 6.19
CA ARG A 46 -1.84 8.61 6.65
C ARG A 46 -2.71 8.02 7.77
N HIS A 47 -3.52 7.02 7.43
CA HIS A 47 -4.36 6.31 8.40
C HIS A 47 -3.72 5.00 8.85
N PHE A 48 -3.12 4.26 7.92
CA PHE A 48 -2.34 3.06 8.25
C PHE A 48 -0.85 3.36 8.26
N HIS A 49 -0.30 3.98 7.21
CA HIS A 49 1.13 4.22 7.07
C HIS A 49 1.58 5.44 7.90
N ASN A 50 1.44 5.35 9.23
CA ASN A 50 1.72 6.41 10.19
C ASN A 50 2.73 5.97 11.27
N VAL A 51 2.95 6.82 12.28
CA VAL A 51 3.90 6.54 13.38
C VAL A 51 3.60 5.22 14.10
N LYS A 52 2.33 4.81 14.23
CA LYS A 52 1.99 3.52 14.85
C LYS A 52 2.55 2.36 14.02
N HIS A 53 2.38 2.40 12.70
CA HIS A 53 2.94 1.38 11.81
C HIS A 53 4.47 1.34 11.90
N LEU A 54 5.15 2.50 11.89
CA LEU A 54 6.60 2.57 12.11
C LEU A 54 7.02 1.87 13.42
N VAL A 55 6.31 2.14 14.53
CA VAL A 55 6.58 1.50 15.82
C VAL A 55 6.37 0.00 15.76
N GLU A 56 5.35 -0.47 15.07
CA GLU A 56 5.07 -1.90 14.89
C GLU A 56 6.19 -2.59 14.08
N VAL A 57 6.63 -2.00 12.97
CA VAL A 57 7.74 -2.54 12.17
C VAL A 57 9.03 -2.59 12.98
N LEU A 58 9.36 -1.54 13.73
CA LEU A 58 10.54 -1.53 14.61
C LEU A 58 10.47 -2.62 15.69
N ALA A 59 9.28 -2.84 16.28
CA ALA A 59 9.10 -3.90 17.27
C ALA A 59 9.28 -5.30 16.67
N HIS A 60 8.84 -5.51 15.42
CA HIS A 60 9.06 -6.79 14.72
C HIS A 60 10.51 -6.97 14.28
N VAL A 61 11.23 -5.90 13.92
CA VAL A 61 12.69 -5.97 13.73
C VAL A 61 13.38 -6.41 15.02
N ASP A 62 12.97 -5.86 16.17
CA ASP A 62 13.53 -6.24 17.47
C ASP A 62 13.16 -7.69 17.87
N GLU A 63 11.99 -8.19 17.47
CA GLU A 63 11.60 -9.60 17.66
C GLU A 63 12.48 -10.57 16.83
N LEU A 64 13.00 -10.10 15.70
CA LEU A 64 13.85 -10.85 14.77
C LEU A 64 15.35 -10.55 14.92
N ASP A 65 15.76 -9.75 15.93
CA ASP A 65 17.11 -9.18 16.07
C ASP A 65 18.23 -10.24 16.10
N GLU A 66 17.94 -11.46 16.60
CA GLU A 66 18.91 -12.57 16.64
C GLU A 66 19.37 -13.04 15.24
N GLU A 67 18.65 -12.70 14.18
CA GLU A 67 18.99 -13.04 12.80
C GLU A 67 19.70 -11.90 12.04
N VAL A 68 19.77 -10.72 12.65
CA VAL A 68 20.26 -9.50 11.99
C VAL A 68 21.76 -9.37 12.16
N HIS A 69 22.47 -9.07 11.07
CA HIS A 69 23.91 -8.83 11.12
C HIS A 69 24.25 -7.39 11.49
N GLU A 70 23.51 -6.43 10.91
CA GLU A 70 23.72 -4.99 11.12
C GLU A 70 22.42 -4.33 11.64
N PRO A 71 22.06 -4.54 12.91
CA PRO A 71 20.72 -4.24 13.43
C PRO A 71 20.42 -2.74 13.47
N ASP A 72 21.43 -1.89 13.66
CA ASP A 72 21.25 -0.44 13.54
C ASP A 72 20.89 -0.02 12.12
N LEU A 73 21.45 -0.66 11.09
CA LEU A 73 21.12 -0.34 9.69
C LEU A 73 19.70 -0.80 9.34
N VAL A 74 19.26 -1.95 9.85
CA VAL A 74 17.89 -2.43 9.66
C VAL A 74 16.88 -1.51 10.35
N ARG A 75 17.14 -1.09 11.59
CA ARG A 75 16.29 -0.12 12.30
C ARG A 75 16.24 1.21 11.56
N LEU A 76 17.37 1.73 11.06
CA LEU A 76 17.38 2.93 10.24
C LEU A 76 16.57 2.73 8.96
N ALA A 77 16.71 1.59 8.27
CA ALA A 77 15.90 1.30 7.09
C ALA A 77 14.39 1.27 7.41
N ALA A 78 14.00 0.70 8.54
CA ALA A 78 12.61 0.73 9.02
C ALA A 78 12.11 2.17 9.28
N TRP A 79 12.95 3.08 9.78
CA TRP A 79 12.58 4.50 9.91
C TRP A 79 12.29 5.20 8.58
N TYR A 80 13.00 4.81 7.52
CA TYR A 80 12.92 5.48 6.23
C TYR A 80 11.92 4.84 5.26
N HIS A 81 11.55 3.55 5.39
CA HIS A 81 10.91 2.79 4.31
C HIS A 81 9.71 3.50 3.62
N GLY A 82 8.75 3.96 4.42
CA GLY A 82 7.53 4.63 3.95
C GLY A 82 7.51 6.14 4.23
N VAL A 83 8.66 6.78 4.45
CA VAL A 83 8.71 8.19 4.85
C VAL A 83 8.29 9.14 3.71
N VAL A 84 8.53 8.76 2.46
CA VAL A 84 7.96 9.42 1.28
C VAL A 84 6.74 8.62 0.85
N PHE A 85 5.57 9.26 0.91
CA PHE A 85 4.28 8.64 0.67
C PHE A 85 3.32 9.63 0.00
N ASP A 86 2.56 9.15 -0.97
CA ASP A 86 1.46 9.88 -1.59
C ASP A 86 0.29 8.93 -1.87
N SER A 87 -0.78 9.05 -1.08
CA SER A 87 -2.02 8.30 -1.30
C SER A 87 -2.94 8.94 -2.33
N ALA A 88 -2.73 10.20 -2.74
CA ALA A 88 -3.67 10.98 -3.54
C ALA A 88 -3.66 10.63 -5.03
N GLU A 89 -2.58 10.04 -5.55
CA GLU A 89 -2.54 9.60 -6.94
C GLU A 89 -3.21 8.24 -7.12
N ARG A 90 -4.29 8.18 -7.93
CA ARG A 90 -4.91 6.91 -8.39
C ARG A 90 -3.89 5.88 -8.91
N LYS A 91 -2.78 6.35 -9.49
CA LYS A 91 -1.69 5.50 -9.99
C LYS A 91 -0.82 4.92 -8.87
N ALA A 92 -0.66 5.62 -7.76
CA ALA A 92 0.17 5.18 -6.63
C ALA A 92 -0.42 3.91 -5.98
N TYR A 93 -1.74 3.87 -5.73
CA TYR A 93 -2.38 2.67 -5.19
C TYR A 93 -2.39 1.48 -6.17
N ALA A 94 -2.40 1.74 -7.48
CA ALA A 94 -2.41 0.67 -8.48
C ALA A 94 -1.08 -0.10 -8.54
N ASN A 95 0.03 0.48 -8.05
CA ASN A 95 1.37 -0.06 -8.22
C ASN A 95 2.10 -0.36 -6.89
N GLN A 96 2.03 0.53 -5.88
CA GLN A 96 2.91 0.50 -4.69
C GLN A 96 2.22 0.93 -3.39
N GLY A 97 0.88 1.04 -3.34
CA GLY A 97 0.20 1.36 -2.09
C GLY A 97 0.59 2.72 -1.49
N GLY A 98 0.96 3.69 -2.33
CA GLY A 98 1.28 5.06 -1.93
C GLY A 98 2.73 5.30 -1.52
N GLU A 99 3.49 4.27 -1.21
CA GLU A 99 4.90 4.39 -0.83
C GLU A 99 5.80 4.60 -2.05
N ASP A 100 6.76 5.53 -1.94
CA ASP A 100 7.85 5.69 -2.91
C ASP A 100 9.16 5.29 -2.24
N GLU A 101 9.42 3.99 -2.20
CA GLU A 101 10.58 3.43 -1.52
C GLU A 101 11.89 3.91 -2.18
N ALA A 102 11.86 4.24 -3.48
CA ALA A 102 13.02 4.78 -4.18
C ALA A 102 13.34 6.22 -3.72
N ALA A 103 12.33 7.05 -3.49
CA ALA A 103 12.49 8.37 -2.90
C ALA A 103 12.88 8.29 -1.42
N SER A 104 12.24 7.41 -0.65
CA SER A 104 12.61 7.12 0.73
C SER A 104 14.07 6.69 0.86
N ALA A 105 14.54 5.81 -0.03
CA ALA A 105 15.94 5.37 -0.07
C ALA A 105 16.91 6.50 -0.43
N ARG A 106 16.53 7.42 -1.34
CA ARG A 106 17.34 8.60 -1.66
C ARG A 106 17.46 9.51 -0.43
N LEU A 107 16.32 9.80 0.21
CA LEU A 107 16.28 10.63 1.42
C LEU A 107 17.12 10.02 2.55
N ALA A 108 17.03 8.70 2.74
CA ALA A 108 17.82 7.97 3.74
C ALA A 108 19.32 8.17 3.54
N ARG A 109 19.82 7.98 2.31
CA ARG A 109 21.24 8.18 2.00
C ARG A 109 21.68 9.62 2.28
N GLU A 110 20.92 10.59 1.79
CA GLU A 110 21.23 12.01 1.94
C GLU A 110 21.28 12.43 3.43
N GLN A 111 20.24 12.11 4.20
CA GLN A 111 20.16 12.49 5.61
C GLN A 111 21.18 11.73 6.46
N LEU A 112 21.40 10.43 6.24
CA LEU A 112 22.37 9.66 7.03
C LEU A 112 23.82 10.08 6.76
N THR A 113 24.19 10.34 5.49
CA THR A 113 25.51 10.89 5.16
C THR A 113 25.69 12.27 5.80
N ALA A 114 24.66 13.13 5.80
CA ALA A 114 24.70 14.43 6.48
C ALA A 114 24.86 14.30 8.01
N LEU A 115 24.33 13.23 8.61
CA LEU A 115 24.56 12.89 10.03
C LEU A 115 25.94 12.27 10.32
N GLY A 116 26.80 12.15 9.29
CA GLY A 116 28.14 11.61 9.43
C GLY A 116 28.20 10.08 9.48
N VAL A 117 27.12 9.37 9.13
CA VAL A 117 27.17 7.91 8.97
C VAL A 117 28.10 7.58 7.78
N PRO A 118 29.00 6.58 7.89
CA PRO A 118 29.87 6.20 6.79
C PRO A 118 29.10 5.91 5.51
N GLU A 119 29.55 6.43 4.37
CA GLU A 119 28.84 6.37 3.09
C GLU A 119 28.38 4.96 2.71
N HIS A 120 29.22 3.94 2.91
CA HIS A 120 28.88 2.55 2.61
C HIS A 120 27.71 2.02 3.48
N ARG A 121 27.57 2.50 4.71
CA ARG A 121 26.45 2.15 5.61
C ARG A 121 25.19 2.92 5.26
N ALA A 122 25.29 4.21 4.93
CA ALA A 122 24.16 4.99 4.43
C ALA A 122 23.61 4.40 3.11
N GLN A 123 24.51 4.01 2.20
CA GLN A 123 24.19 3.30 0.97
C GLN A 123 23.47 1.97 1.27
N ARG A 124 23.97 1.19 2.23
CA ARG A 124 23.34 -0.05 2.66
C ARG A 124 21.92 0.15 3.18
N VAL A 125 21.66 1.19 3.98
CA VAL A 125 20.30 1.54 4.41
C VAL A 125 19.40 1.85 3.21
N GLY A 126 19.90 2.62 2.24
CA GLY A 126 19.15 2.90 1.01
C GLY A 126 18.85 1.65 0.17
N GLU A 127 19.74 0.66 0.15
CA GLU A 127 19.52 -0.63 -0.51
C GLU A 127 18.44 -1.45 0.20
N LEU A 128 18.47 -1.51 1.53
CA LEU A 128 17.46 -2.19 2.34
C LEU A 128 16.06 -1.58 2.10
N VAL A 129 15.95 -0.25 2.13
CA VAL A 129 14.70 0.45 1.83
C VAL A 129 14.23 0.16 0.40
N SER A 130 15.13 0.22 -0.59
CA SER A 130 14.75 -0.05 -1.98
C SER A 130 14.31 -1.49 -2.22
N ALA A 131 14.78 -2.45 -1.41
CA ALA A 131 14.37 -3.85 -1.53
C ALA A 131 12.90 -4.08 -1.15
N LEU A 132 12.32 -3.19 -0.34
CA LEU A 132 10.90 -3.23 0.02
C LEU A 132 9.98 -3.00 -1.19
N VAL A 133 10.39 -2.35 -2.29
CA VAL A 133 9.54 -2.21 -3.50
C VAL A 133 8.89 -3.53 -3.95
N ARG A 134 9.59 -4.65 -3.77
CA ARG A 134 9.08 -5.98 -4.14
C ARG A 134 8.75 -6.87 -2.94
N HIS A 135 9.17 -6.48 -1.73
CA HIS A 135 9.17 -7.33 -0.53
C HIS A 135 9.66 -8.75 -0.88
N ALA A 136 10.72 -8.85 -1.69
CA ALA A 136 11.23 -10.09 -2.26
C ALA A 136 12.74 -10.14 -2.01
N PRO A 137 13.14 -10.34 -0.73
CA PRO A 137 14.54 -10.28 -0.34
C PRO A 137 15.33 -11.39 -1.03
N ASN A 138 16.60 -11.10 -1.34
CA ASN A 138 17.55 -12.17 -1.62
C ASN A 138 17.70 -12.99 -0.34
N ARG A 139 17.40 -14.29 -0.39
CA ARG A 139 17.47 -15.19 0.78
C ARG A 139 18.84 -15.27 1.46
N LYS A 140 19.90 -14.77 0.81
CA LYS A 140 21.26 -14.69 1.38
C LYS A 140 21.51 -13.40 2.16
N ASP A 141 20.62 -12.43 2.04
CA ASP A 141 20.68 -11.15 2.73
C ASP A 141 19.69 -11.19 3.91
N LEU A 142 20.21 -11.58 5.09
CA LEU A 142 19.38 -11.76 6.29
C LEU A 142 18.80 -10.44 6.79
N ASP A 143 19.56 -9.34 6.75
CA ASP A 143 19.07 -8.01 7.14
C ASP A 143 17.86 -7.59 6.30
N CYS A 144 17.94 -7.84 4.99
CA CYS A 144 16.85 -7.56 4.06
C CYS A 144 15.65 -8.50 4.29
N ALA A 145 15.90 -9.76 4.62
CA ALA A 145 14.84 -10.72 4.94
C ALA A 145 14.08 -10.28 6.20
N VAL A 146 14.80 -9.95 7.27
CA VAL A 146 14.22 -9.45 8.52
C VAL A 146 13.39 -8.19 8.28
N LEU A 147 13.92 -7.22 7.52
CA LEU A 147 13.16 -6.00 7.21
C LEU A 147 11.86 -6.29 6.44
N CYS A 148 11.93 -7.13 5.40
CA CYS A 148 10.74 -7.52 4.63
C CYS A 148 9.71 -8.26 5.49
N ASP A 149 10.17 -9.15 6.37
CA ASP A 149 9.30 -9.95 7.22
C ASP A 149 8.65 -9.09 8.31
N ALA A 150 9.42 -8.18 8.93
CA ALA A 150 8.92 -7.24 9.91
C ALA A 150 7.86 -6.28 9.32
N ASP A 151 8.07 -5.82 8.09
CA ASP A 151 7.11 -4.97 7.37
C ASP A 151 5.79 -5.71 7.05
N LEU A 152 5.89 -6.97 6.63
CA LEU A 152 4.72 -7.81 6.34
C LEU A 152 4.06 -8.42 7.59
N ALA A 153 4.65 -8.30 8.77
CA ALA A 153 4.20 -8.95 9.99
C ALA A 153 2.74 -8.61 10.37
N MET A 154 2.25 -7.43 9.97
CA MET A 154 0.84 -7.05 10.17
C MET A 154 -0.15 -8.00 9.49
N LEU A 155 0.27 -8.70 8.43
CA LEU A 155 -0.55 -9.72 7.81
C LEU A 155 -0.82 -10.89 8.75
N ALA A 156 0.11 -11.21 9.64
CA ALA A 156 0.00 -12.30 10.62
C ALA A 156 -0.66 -11.90 11.94
N ALA A 157 -1.12 -10.64 12.08
CA ALA A 157 -1.75 -10.14 13.29
C ALA A 157 -3.01 -10.92 13.68
N GLU A 158 -3.38 -10.88 14.96
CA GLU A 158 -4.62 -11.51 15.41
C GLU A 158 -5.86 -10.90 14.70
N PRO A 159 -6.97 -11.65 14.55
CA PRO A 159 -8.08 -11.24 13.70
C PRO A 159 -8.70 -9.88 14.03
N GLN A 160 -8.74 -9.48 15.30
CA GLN A 160 -9.26 -8.15 15.68
C GLN A 160 -8.34 -7.02 15.22
N ARG A 161 -7.02 -7.21 15.34
CA ARG A 161 -6.02 -6.24 14.90
C ARG A 161 -5.95 -6.18 13.38
N TYR A 162 -6.03 -7.32 12.70
CA TYR A 162 -6.13 -7.37 11.25
C TYR A 162 -7.39 -6.65 10.74
N LYS A 163 -8.54 -6.80 11.43
CA LYS A 163 -9.75 -6.04 11.07
C LYS A 163 -9.57 -4.53 11.21
N ALA A 164 -8.87 -4.06 12.24
CA ALA A 164 -8.54 -2.64 12.39
C ALA A 164 -7.61 -2.16 11.26
N TYR A 165 -6.59 -2.96 10.92
CA TYR A 165 -5.73 -2.72 9.76
C TYR A 165 -6.53 -2.53 8.47
N LEU A 166 -7.50 -3.42 8.18
CA LEU A 166 -8.35 -3.28 6.98
C LEU A 166 -9.16 -1.99 6.96
N HIS A 167 -9.64 -1.55 8.12
CA HIS A 167 -10.37 -0.30 8.25
C HIS A 167 -9.46 0.92 8.01
N ASP A 168 -8.26 0.91 8.57
CA ASP A 168 -7.31 2.01 8.45
C ASP A 168 -6.80 2.14 7.02
N VAL A 169 -6.47 1.02 6.37
CA VAL A 169 -6.16 0.99 4.94
C VAL A 169 -7.34 1.49 4.10
N ARG A 170 -8.58 1.06 4.39
CA ARG A 170 -9.72 1.56 3.61
C ARG A 170 -9.94 3.07 3.80
N SER A 171 -9.71 3.58 5.01
CA SER A 171 -9.84 5.00 5.34
C SER A 171 -8.82 5.85 4.60
N GLU A 172 -7.58 5.36 4.50
CA GLU A 172 -6.49 6.01 3.75
C GLU A 172 -6.84 6.24 2.28
N TYR A 173 -7.55 5.29 1.69
CA TYR A 173 -7.96 5.31 0.29
C TYR A 173 -9.45 5.64 0.10
N ALA A 174 -10.08 6.31 1.07
CA ALA A 174 -11.51 6.65 1.02
C ALA A 174 -11.88 7.53 -0.18
N HIS A 175 -10.93 8.31 -0.70
CA HIS A 175 -11.09 9.15 -1.89
C HIS A 175 -11.16 8.36 -3.20
N LEU A 176 -10.72 7.09 -3.21
CA LEU A 176 -10.83 6.22 -4.38
C LEU A 176 -12.26 5.66 -4.50
N PRO A 177 -12.82 5.59 -5.72
CA PRO A 177 -14.05 4.86 -5.97
C PRO A 177 -13.94 3.44 -5.41
N LEU A 178 -15.03 2.95 -4.80
CA LEU A 178 -15.02 1.66 -4.12
C LEU A 178 -14.57 0.53 -5.05
N GLU A 179 -15.08 0.48 -6.28
CA GLU A 179 -14.70 -0.55 -7.26
C GLU A 179 -13.20 -0.51 -7.59
N ASP A 180 -12.63 0.69 -7.83
CA ASP A 180 -11.20 0.86 -8.13
C ASP A 180 -10.34 0.37 -6.97
N TYR A 181 -10.70 0.71 -5.73
CA TYR A 181 -10.03 0.24 -4.52
C TYR A 181 -10.09 -1.27 -4.40
N VAL A 182 -11.28 -1.86 -4.51
CA VAL A 182 -11.48 -3.31 -4.39
C VAL A 182 -10.64 -4.04 -5.43
N ARG A 183 -10.69 -3.62 -6.71
CA ARG A 183 -9.88 -4.21 -7.78
C ARG A 183 -8.38 -4.12 -7.50
N ALA A 184 -7.89 -2.96 -7.07
CA ALA A 184 -6.48 -2.77 -6.76
C ALA A 184 -6.04 -3.62 -5.57
N ARG A 185 -6.79 -3.63 -4.46
CA ARG A 185 -6.51 -4.43 -3.28
C ARG A 185 -6.54 -5.93 -3.59
N THR A 186 -7.54 -6.41 -4.32
CA THR A 186 -7.61 -7.80 -4.79
C THR A 186 -6.36 -8.22 -5.57
N ARG A 187 -5.81 -7.35 -6.44
CA ARG A 187 -4.55 -7.65 -7.16
C ARG A 187 -3.36 -7.79 -6.22
N ILE A 188 -3.25 -6.94 -5.20
CA ILE A 188 -2.18 -7.02 -4.18
C ILE A 188 -2.28 -8.36 -3.43
N LEU A 189 -3.47 -8.71 -2.92
CA LEU A 189 -3.67 -9.93 -2.16
C LEU A 189 -3.39 -11.20 -2.99
N ARG A 190 -3.79 -11.21 -4.27
CA ARG A 190 -3.46 -12.31 -5.19
C ARG A 190 -1.95 -12.44 -5.40
N LYS A 191 -1.24 -11.32 -5.57
CA LYS A 191 0.23 -11.34 -5.69
C LYS A 191 0.89 -11.87 -4.42
N LEU A 192 0.41 -11.49 -3.24
CA LEU A 192 0.91 -11.99 -1.96
C LEU A 192 0.69 -13.51 -1.85
N LEU A 193 -0.54 -14.00 -2.06
CA LEU A 193 -0.85 -15.43 -1.96
C LEU A 193 -0.11 -16.29 -3.00
N ALA A 194 0.22 -15.73 -4.17
CA ALA A 194 0.99 -16.41 -5.20
C ALA A 194 2.48 -16.60 -4.84
N ARG A 195 2.99 -15.92 -3.81
CA ARG A 195 4.37 -16.12 -3.36
C ARG A 195 4.53 -17.51 -2.74
N PRO A 196 5.67 -18.21 -2.98
CA PRO A 196 5.95 -19.49 -2.32
C PRO A 196 6.01 -19.38 -0.79
N SER A 197 6.52 -18.27 -0.27
CA SER A 197 6.49 -17.90 1.14
C SER A 197 6.29 -16.38 1.25
N LEU A 198 5.53 -15.94 2.27
CA LEU A 198 5.41 -14.53 2.64
C LEU A 198 6.59 -14.12 3.51
N PHE A 199 6.99 -14.99 4.43
CA PHE A 199 8.13 -14.80 5.34
C PHE A 199 9.30 -15.70 4.94
N VAL A 200 10.52 -15.27 5.25
CA VAL A 200 11.77 -15.94 4.86
C VAL A 200 12.64 -16.27 6.08
N SER A 201 12.68 -15.37 7.06
CA SER A 201 13.42 -15.50 8.30
C SER A 201 12.93 -16.70 9.12
N PRO A 202 13.83 -17.56 9.64
CA PRO A 202 13.47 -18.67 10.53
C PRO A 202 12.54 -18.28 11.70
N LEU A 203 12.80 -17.17 12.38
CA LEU A 203 11.98 -16.68 13.49
C LEU A 203 10.59 -16.19 13.04
N ALA A 204 10.44 -15.77 11.78
CA ALA A 204 9.16 -15.34 11.21
C ALA A 204 8.31 -16.50 10.64
N GLN A 205 8.80 -17.76 10.66
CA GLN A 205 8.07 -18.90 10.07
C GLN A 205 6.69 -19.11 10.69
N GLY A 206 6.53 -18.83 11.99
CA GLY A 206 5.26 -18.94 12.69
C GLY A 206 4.18 -17.96 12.19
N TRP A 207 4.57 -16.92 11.46
CA TRP A 207 3.68 -15.88 10.95
C TRP A 207 3.01 -16.27 9.61
N GLU A 208 3.58 -17.23 8.88
CA GLU A 208 3.13 -17.60 7.52
C GLU A 208 1.67 -18.06 7.49
N GLU A 209 1.31 -19.00 8.36
CA GLU A 209 -0.03 -19.58 8.37
C GLU A 209 -1.11 -18.55 8.78
N PRO A 210 -0.96 -17.80 9.90
CA PRO A 210 -1.88 -16.72 10.24
C PRO A 210 -2.00 -15.67 9.13
N ALA A 211 -0.89 -15.27 8.49
CA ALA A 211 -0.92 -14.31 7.40
C ALA A 211 -1.70 -14.78 6.19
N ARG A 212 -1.48 -16.04 5.76
CA ARG A 212 -2.22 -16.61 4.64
C ARG A 212 -3.71 -16.73 4.93
N GLN A 213 -4.09 -17.10 6.16
CA GLN A 213 -5.49 -17.15 6.57
C GLN A 213 -6.15 -15.77 6.49
N ASN A 214 -5.51 -14.75 7.04
CA ASN A 214 -6.00 -13.37 7.02
C ASN A 214 -6.13 -12.83 5.58
N VAL A 215 -5.07 -12.96 4.77
CA VAL A 215 -5.03 -12.49 3.38
C VAL A 215 -6.04 -13.22 2.51
N ALA A 216 -6.21 -14.54 2.67
CA ALA A 216 -7.19 -15.33 1.92
C ALA A 216 -8.63 -14.96 2.32
N ALA A 217 -8.90 -14.75 3.61
CA ALA A 217 -10.20 -14.30 4.08
C ALA A 217 -10.55 -12.90 3.55
N GLU A 218 -9.58 -11.98 3.54
CA GLU A 218 -9.74 -10.65 2.93
C GLU A 218 -10.06 -10.77 1.44
N LEU A 219 -9.27 -11.57 0.70
CA LEU A 219 -9.44 -11.75 -0.74
C LEU A 219 -10.83 -12.29 -1.07
N GLN A 220 -11.29 -13.33 -0.38
CA GLN A 220 -12.61 -13.92 -0.60
C GLN A 220 -13.73 -12.90 -0.36
N ARG A 221 -13.61 -12.05 0.67
CA ARG A 221 -14.57 -10.98 0.97
C ARG A 221 -14.61 -9.95 -0.17
N LEU A 222 -13.46 -9.52 -0.64
CA LEU A 222 -13.34 -8.52 -1.72
C LEU A 222 -13.81 -9.05 -3.07
N GLU A 223 -13.58 -10.32 -3.40
CA GLU A 223 -14.10 -10.92 -4.63
C GLU A 223 -15.64 -10.97 -4.65
N LYS A 224 -16.27 -11.30 -3.51
CA LYS A 224 -17.73 -11.22 -3.35
C LYS A 224 -18.25 -9.79 -3.44
N GLU A 225 -17.48 -8.81 -2.97
CA GLU A 225 -17.82 -7.40 -3.07
C GLU A 225 -17.73 -6.90 -4.52
N LEU A 226 -16.66 -7.29 -5.23
CA LEU A 226 -16.46 -6.95 -6.63
C LEU A 226 -17.57 -7.52 -7.52
N GLY A 227 -17.96 -8.79 -7.33
CA GLY A 227 -19.06 -9.39 -8.09
C GLY A 227 -20.41 -8.69 -7.86
N ARG A 228 -20.65 -8.17 -6.65
CA ARG A 228 -21.85 -7.37 -6.36
C ARG A 228 -21.81 -6.01 -7.06
N LEU A 229 -20.66 -5.36 -7.09
CA LEU A 229 -20.47 -4.07 -7.79
C LEU A 229 -20.63 -4.23 -9.31
N GLU A 230 -20.05 -5.29 -9.89
CA GLU A 230 -20.17 -5.58 -11.32
C GLU A 230 -21.61 -5.89 -11.72
N ALA A 231 -22.36 -6.64 -10.90
CA ALA A 231 -23.77 -6.93 -11.13
C ALA A 231 -24.65 -5.68 -11.03
N ALA A 232 -24.38 -4.79 -10.07
CA ALA A 232 -25.10 -3.52 -9.94
C ALA A 232 -24.88 -2.63 -11.18
N ARG A 233 -23.62 -2.48 -11.62
CA ARG A 233 -23.29 -1.71 -12.83
C ARG A 233 -23.98 -2.26 -14.08
N ALA A 234 -24.00 -3.60 -14.25
CA ALA A 234 -24.66 -4.22 -15.39
C ALA A 234 -26.19 -4.01 -15.37
N ALA A 235 -26.80 -3.92 -14.19
CA ALA A 235 -28.22 -3.62 -14.05
C ALA A 235 -28.53 -2.15 -14.39
N ASP A 236 -27.66 -1.22 -14.00
CA ASP A 236 -27.76 0.21 -14.34
C ASP A 236 -27.55 0.43 -15.85
N ASP A 237 -26.56 -0.22 -16.47
CA ASP A 237 -26.33 -0.14 -17.92
C ASP A 237 -27.53 -0.69 -18.73
N ALA A 238 -28.22 -1.72 -18.20
CA ALA A 238 -29.39 -2.32 -18.82
C ALA A 238 -30.67 -1.47 -18.67
N SER A 239 -30.78 -0.65 -17.61
CA SER A 239 -31.91 0.27 -17.41
C SER A 239 -31.76 1.59 -18.17
N ASP A 240 -30.53 1.99 -18.51
CA ASP A 240 -30.21 3.22 -19.26
C ASP A 240 -30.21 3.05 -20.79
N THR A 241 -30.52 1.85 -21.30
CA THR A 241 -30.71 1.66 -22.76
C THR A 241 -32.01 2.34 -23.19
N PRO A 242 -31.99 3.41 -24.02
CA PRO A 242 -33.22 4.02 -24.50
C PRO A 242 -33.97 2.98 -25.32
N GLY A 243 -35.23 2.72 -24.95
CA GLY A 243 -36.15 2.00 -25.82
C GLY A 243 -36.10 2.64 -27.20
N GLN A 244 -35.81 1.85 -28.22
CA GLN A 244 -36.07 2.25 -29.60
C GLN A 244 -37.56 2.61 -29.65
N ASP A 245 -37.85 3.91 -29.67
CA ASP A 245 -39.20 4.39 -29.92
C ASP A 245 -39.60 3.87 -31.31
N ASP A 246 -40.56 2.96 -31.25
CA ASP A 246 -41.24 2.29 -32.32
C ASP A 246 -42.01 3.36 -33.13
N GLU A 247 -41.32 4.05 -34.05
CA GLU A 247 -41.95 4.88 -35.08
C GLU A 247 -42.78 3.97 -36.00
N ARG A 248 -44.00 3.66 -35.54
CA ARG A 248 -45.10 3.20 -36.37
C ARG A 248 -45.43 4.32 -37.37
N GLY A 249 -44.71 4.31 -38.48
CA GLY A 249 -45.08 5.01 -39.70
C GLY A 249 -46.45 4.56 -40.16
N THR A 250 -47.45 5.42 -39.99
CA THR A 250 -48.79 5.27 -40.55
C THR A 250 -48.73 5.52 -42.06
N GLY A 251 -48.31 4.49 -42.80
CA GLY A 251 -48.42 4.45 -44.26
C GLY A 251 -49.89 4.46 -44.68
N SER A 252 -50.33 5.56 -45.31
CA SER A 252 -51.61 5.63 -46.02
C SER A 252 -51.61 4.69 -47.23
N PRO A 253 -52.74 4.04 -47.58
CA PRO A 253 -52.80 3.15 -48.74
C PRO A 253 -52.93 3.95 -50.05
N PRO A 254 -52.54 3.38 -51.21
CA PRO A 254 -52.63 4.09 -52.48
C PRO A 254 -54.06 4.08 -53.01
N VAL A 255 -54.51 5.24 -53.51
CA VAL A 255 -55.75 5.39 -54.26
C VAL A 255 -55.52 4.86 -55.67
N VAL A 256 -56.31 3.87 -56.06
CA VAL A 256 -56.38 3.32 -57.42
C VAL A 256 -57.27 4.23 -58.25
N ASP A 257 -56.70 4.88 -59.26
CA ASP A 257 -57.43 5.70 -60.22
C ASP A 257 -57.93 4.81 -61.37
N ALA A 258 -59.23 4.88 -61.67
CA ALA A 258 -59.88 4.15 -62.76
C ALA A 258 -60.49 5.16 -63.75
N PRO A 259 -60.45 4.87 -65.07
CA PRO A 259 -60.51 5.90 -66.10
C PRO A 259 -61.94 6.36 -66.41
N GLN A 260 -62.12 7.66 -66.64
CA GLN A 260 -63.36 8.19 -67.20
C GLN A 260 -63.45 7.98 -68.71
N PRO A 261 -64.63 7.60 -69.25
CA PRO A 261 -64.82 7.42 -70.68
C PRO A 261 -65.13 8.75 -71.38
N THR A 262 -64.50 8.89 -72.54
CA THR A 262 -64.77 9.86 -73.59
C THR A 262 -66.23 9.83 -74.08
N SER A 263 -66.80 10.99 -74.43
CA SER A 263 -67.69 11.13 -75.60
C SER A 263 -67.99 12.61 -75.95
N PRO A 264 -68.44 12.90 -77.19
CA PRO A 264 -67.93 14.03 -77.98
C PRO A 264 -68.96 15.11 -78.38
N ARG A 265 -68.40 16.16 -79.00
CA ARG A 265 -68.99 17.29 -79.76
C ARG A 265 -69.51 18.48 -78.96
#